data_AF-A0A6N8YSE4-F1
#
_entry.id   AF-A0A6N8YSE4-F1
#
_cell.length_a   1.000
_cell.length_b   1.000
_cell.length_c   1.000
_cell.angle_alpha   90.00
_cell.angle_beta   90.00
_cell.angle_gamma   90.00
#
_symmetry.space_group_name_H-M   'P 1'
#
loop_
_entity.id
_entity.type
_entity.pdbx_description
1 polymer ?
#
loop_
_entity_poly.entity_id
_entity_poly.type
_entity_poly.pdbx_seq_one_letter_code
_entity_poly.pdbx_strand_id
1 'polypeptide(L)'
;MTIGGRLTMEDRETYPGSSRSLESLREMRLLALLRDMIDAEGQARTAQVLGVGYRTLKRTVESGRLTERMAAALERLLLLGGGSAAARERERVDALERRVEGLAEEMHAGFDEVRAAVDAGLKALREEQAVAARVLVRRLDGLEARMRSGAAGTSEPGAEGPERPRYVPPRMFPQLVTREAEEGEEHVYGDATPLIVEWREAMKALLRADRNGPALRRLAARERLWELEVVLVGEHGLTLPPMTYPWTDRQREVRVWEIREDLRRLRSERRRVLRRRWLRRLLTLGFSWE
;
A
#
# COMPACT_ATOMS: atom_id res chain seq x y z
N MET A 1 -32.79 55.89 24.72
CA MET A 1 -31.37 55.47 24.64
C MET A 1 -31.12 54.99 23.23
N THR A 2 -30.47 55.84 22.43
CA THR A 2 -30.29 55.65 20.99
C THR A 2 -28.82 55.29 20.75
N ILE A 3 -28.53 54.05 20.39
CA ILE A 3 -27.17 53.60 20.10
C ILE A 3 -26.90 53.86 18.62
N GLY A 4 -26.26 54.99 18.34
CA GLY A 4 -25.72 55.33 17.03
C GLY A 4 -24.41 54.57 16.81
N GLY A 5 -24.49 53.42 16.14
CA GLY A 5 -23.33 52.69 15.61
C GLY A 5 -22.79 53.41 14.37
N ARG A 6 -21.67 54.10 14.54
CA ARG A 6 -20.91 54.77 13.48
C ARG A 6 -20.20 53.68 12.64
N LEU A 7 -20.79 53.31 11.50
CA LEU A 7 -20.14 52.44 10.51
C LEU A 7 -18.92 53.16 9.93
N THR A 8 -17.74 52.68 10.28
CA THR A 8 -16.45 53.13 9.74
C THR A 8 -16.34 52.72 8.27
N MET A 9 -15.90 53.65 7.43
CA MET A 9 -15.86 53.57 5.97
C MET A 9 -14.75 52.68 5.39
N GLU A 10 -14.17 51.76 6.17
CA GLU A 10 -12.95 51.02 5.77
C GLU A 10 -13.19 49.60 5.23
N ASP A 11 -14.37 49.01 5.38
CA ASP A 11 -14.66 47.65 4.87
C ASP A 11 -15.25 47.63 3.44
N ARG A 12 -14.65 48.38 2.51
CA ARG A 12 -15.07 48.39 1.08
C ARG A 12 -14.11 47.69 0.12
N GLU A 13 -13.02 47.09 0.58
CA GLU A 13 -11.99 46.52 -0.33
C GLU A 13 -12.18 45.04 -0.72
N THR A 14 -13.20 44.33 -0.24
CA THR A 14 -13.37 42.89 -0.53
C THR A 14 -14.62 42.58 -1.37
N TYR A 15 -14.85 43.34 -2.44
CA TYR A 15 -15.75 42.88 -3.50
C TYR A 15 -14.98 41.95 -4.48
N PRO A 16 -15.45 40.71 -4.73
CA PRO A 16 -14.86 39.74 -5.67
C PRO A 16 -15.12 40.12 -7.15
N GLY A 17 -14.99 41.41 -7.45
CA GLY A 17 -15.15 42.00 -8.78
C GLY A 17 -14.43 43.35 -8.91
N SER A 18 -13.54 43.70 -7.97
CA SER A 18 -12.71 44.89 -8.11
C SER A 18 -11.73 44.72 -9.28
N SER A 19 -11.54 45.76 -10.09
CA SER A 19 -10.69 45.72 -11.29
C SER A 19 -9.28 45.17 -11.04
N ARG A 20 -8.79 45.29 -9.79
CA ARG A 20 -7.51 44.71 -9.33
C ARG A 20 -7.46 43.18 -9.37
N SER A 21 -8.59 42.49 -9.17
CA SER A 21 -8.69 41.02 -9.26
C SER A 21 -8.58 40.51 -10.70
N LEU A 22 -9.15 41.24 -11.65
CA LEU A 22 -9.06 40.88 -13.07
C LEU A 22 -7.68 41.19 -13.65
N GLU A 23 -7.07 42.30 -13.22
CA GLU A 23 -5.70 42.65 -13.59
C GLU A 23 -4.68 41.64 -13.05
N SER A 24 -4.85 41.14 -11.81
CA SER A 24 -3.95 40.12 -11.26
C SER A 24 -4.09 38.77 -11.97
N LEU A 25 -5.31 38.37 -12.35
CA LEU A 25 -5.55 37.16 -13.16
C LEU A 25 -4.95 37.28 -14.57
N ARG A 26 -5.08 38.46 -15.18
CA ARG A 26 -4.47 38.77 -16.49
C ARG A 26 -2.94 38.70 -16.40
N GLU A 27 -2.34 39.33 -15.40
CA GLU A 27 -0.89 39.31 -15.21
C GLU A 27 -0.36 37.90 -14.97
N MET A 28 -1.03 37.10 -14.13
CA MET A 28 -0.68 35.69 -13.92
C MET A 28 -0.72 34.87 -15.21
N ARG A 29 -1.74 35.06 -16.05
CA ARG A 29 -1.87 34.36 -17.34
C ARG A 29 -0.73 34.72 -18.31
N LEU A 30 -0.37 36.00 -18.37
CA LEU A 30 0.73 36.46 -19.23
C LEU A 30 2.10 35.96 -18.72
N LEU A 31 2.29 35.85 -17.41
CA LEU A 31 3.49 35.25 -16.83
C LEU A 31 3.60 33.75 -17.13
N ALA A 32 2.48 33.02 -17.11
CA ALA A 32 2.46 31.62 -17.51
C ALA A 32 2.87 31.45 -18.99
N LEU A 33 2.27 32.24 -19.88
CA LEU A 33 2.63 32.26 -21.31
C LEU A 33 4.12 32.57 -21.52
N LEU A 34 4.67 33.53 -20.76
CA LEU A 34 6.09 33.86 -20.82
C LEU A 34 6.98 32.68 -20.44
N ARG A 35 6.61 31.92 -19.40
CA ARG A 35 7.35 30.72 -18.98
C ARG A 35 7.29 29.63 -20.04
N ASP A 36 6.12 29.38 -20.61
CA ASP A 36 5.94 28.39 -21.67
C ASP A 36 6.79 28.72 -22.91
N MET A 37 6.85 30.01 -23.30
CA MET A 37 7.73 30.45 -24.39
C MET A 37 9.21 30.24 -24.07
N ILE A 38 9.63 30.53 -22.83
CA ILE A 38 11.01 30.31 -22.39
C ILE A 38 11.36 28.82 -22.41
N ASP A 39 10.46 27.96 -21.96
CA ASP A 39 10.68 26.51 -21.92
C ASP A 39 10.76 25.91 -23.34
N ALA A 40 9.99 26.46 -24.28
CA ALA A 40 9.97 25.99 -25.67
C ALA A 40 11.16 26.49 -26.52
N GLU A 41 11.50 27.78 -26.41
CA GLU A 41 12.42 28.45 -27.35
C GLU A 41 13.73 28.92 -26.69
N GLY A 42 13.79 28.89 -25.36
CA GLY A 42 14.89 29.43 -24.57
C GLY A 42 14.77 30.94 -24.35
N GLN A 43 15.45 31.43 -23.30
CA GLN A 43 15.39 32.82 -22.86
C GLN A 43 15.89 33.83 -23.91
N ALA A 44 16.94 33.48 -24.65
CA ALA A 44 17.54 34.38 -25.64
C ALA A 44 16.59 34.66 -26.83
N ARG A 45 15.96 33.61 -27.39
CA ARG A 45 14.98 33.75 -28.47
C ARG A 45 13.71 34.43 -28.01
N THR A 46 13.21 34.07 -26.82
CA THR A 46 12.02 34.70 -26.24
C THR A 46 12.22 36.21 -26.06
N ALA A 47 13.40 36.65 -25.60
CA ALA A 47 13.73 38.07 -25.48
C ALA A 47 13.70 38.80 -26.84
N GLN A 48 14.24 38.16 -27.87
CA GLN A 48 14.24 38.68 -29.24
C GLN A 48 12.81 38.80 -29.80
N VAL A 49 11.99 37.76 -29.64
CA VAL A 49 10.59 37.72 -30.10
C VAL A 49 9.74 38.80 -29.42
N LEU A 50 9.97 39.04 -28.14
CA LEU A 50 9.28 40.08 -27.37
C LEU A 50 9.86 41.49 -27.59
N GLY A 51 10.97 41.62 -28.31
CA GLY A 51 11.65 42.90 -28.55
C GLY A 51 12.15 43.57 -27.26
N VAL A 52 12.59 42.76 -26.29
CA VAL A 52 13.12 43.23 -24.99
C VAL A 52 14.54 42.71 -24.76
N GLY A 53 15.31 43.45 -23.96
CA GLY A 53 16.67 43.02 -23.61
C GLY A 53 16.67 41.76 -22.75
N TYR A 54 17.65 40.88 -22.96
CA TYR A 54 17.82 39.63 -22.19
C TYR A 54 17.85 39.87 -20.67
N ARG A 55 18.54 40.93 -20.21
CA ARG A 55 18.57 41.31 -18.78
C ARG A 55 17.19 41.69 -18.24
N THR A 56 16.36 42.34 -19.05
CA THR A 56 15.00 42.72 -18.69
C THR A 56 14.12 41.49 -18.56
N LEU A 57 14.20 40.56 -19.52
CA LEU A 57 13.49 39.28 -19.45
C LEU A 57 13.87 38.49 -18.20
N LYS A 58 15.19 38.32 -17.95
CA LYS A 58 15.69 37.60 -16.78
C LYS A 58 15.19 38.22 -15.47
N ARG A 59 15.28 39.55 -15.34
CA ARG A 59 14.81 40.28 -14.16
C ARG A 59 13.30 40.11 -13.94
N THR A 60 12.51 40.06 -15.01
CA THR A 60 11.05 39.83 -14.93
C THR A 60 10.70 38.41 -14.51
N VAL A 61 11.46 37.40 -14.96
CA VAL A 61 11.27 36.01 -14.51
C VAL A 61 11.60 35.86 -13.03
N GLU A 62 12.68 36.50 -12.57
CA GLU A 62 13.10 36.48 -11.16
C GLU A 62 12.16 37.28 -10.25
N SER A 63 11.66 38.44 -10.71
CA SER A 63 10.76 39.28 -9.92
C SER A 63 9.31 38.83 -9.95
N GLY A 64 8.92 38.01 -10.94
CA GLY A 64 7.54 37.60 -11.17
C GLY A 64 6.61 38.75 -11.54
N ARG A 65 7.14 39.89 -12.04
CA ARG A 65 6.34 41.06 -12.43
C ARG A 65 6.63 41.48 -13.86
N LEU A 66 5.58 41.61 -14.66
CA LEU A 66 5.70 41.99 -16.07
C LEU A 66 5.94 43.49 -16.19
N THR A 67 6.82 43.88 -17.11
CA THR A 67 6.88 45.28 -17.55
C THR A 67 5.71 45.54 -18.50
N GLU A 68 5.17 46.76 -18.51
CA GLU A 68 4.06 47.14 -19.40
C GLU A 68 4.35 46.81 -20.88
N ARG A 69 5.60 47.04 -21.31
CA ARG A 69 6.07 46.72 -22.66
C ARG A 69 6.03 45.21 -22.95
N MET A 70 6.39 44.36 -21.98
CA MET A 70 6.30 42.91 -22.12
C MET A 70 4.85 42.43 -22.11
N ALA A 71 4.01 42.98 -21.23
CA ALA A 71 2.58 42.65 -21.19
C ALA A 71 1.92 42.96 -22.55
N ALA A 72 2.16 44.16 -23.11
CA ALA A 72 1.63 44.54 -24.41
C ALA A 72 2.21 43.72 -25.59
N ALA A 73 3.43 43.20 -25.48
CA ALA A 73 4.03 42.33 -26.50
C ALA A 73 3.43 40.91 -26.45
N LEU A 74 3.28 40.35 -25.24
CA LEU A 74 2.63 39.05 -25.01
C LEU A 74 1.17 39.07 -25.43
N GLU A 75 0.44 40.17 -25.16
CA GLU A 75 -0.94 40.34 -25.60
C GLU A 75 -1.05 40.45 -27.11
N ARG A 76 -0.14 41.18 -27.76
CA ARG A 76 -0.05 41.20 -29.22
C ARG A 76 0.24 39.82 -29.79
N LEU A 77 1.11 39.04 -29.16
CA LEU A 77 1.36 37.65 -29.54
C LEU A 77 0.16 36.74 -29.32
N LEU A 78 -0.65 36.95 -28.28
CA LEU A 78 -1.91 36.21 -28.08
C LEU A 78 -2.95 36.56 -29.16
N LEU A 79 -3.05 37.84 -29.52
CA LEU A 79 -3.97 38.32 -30.57
C LEU A 79 -3.53 37.87 -31.97
N LEU A 80 -2.23 37.91 -32.27
CA LEU A 80 -1.66 37.50 -33.56
C LEU A 80 -1.48 35.97 -33.66
N GLY A 81 -1.25 35.30 -32.54
CA GLY A 81 -0.98 33.87 -32.42
C GLY A 81 -2.21 33.01 -32.15
N GLY A 82 -3.42 33.58 -32.22
CA GLY A 82 -4.71 32.92 -31.97
C GLY A 82 -5.03 31.68 -32.81
N GLY A 83 -4.13 31.24 -33.69
CA GLY A 83 -4.22 29.96 -34.42
C GLY A 83 -3.17 28.90 -34.02
N SER A 84 -1.95 29.29 -33.60
CA SER A 84 -0.84 28.32 -33.47
C SER A 84 -0.70 27.73 -32.07
N ALA A 85 -0.94 28.51 -31.01
CA ALA A 85 -0.92 28.00 -29.63
C ALA A 85 -2.14 27.11 -29.35
N ALA A 86 -3.33 27.49 -29.85
CA ALA A 86 -4.54 26.68 -29.74
C ALA A 86 -4.46 25.38 -30.56
N ALA A 87 -3.78 25.38 -31.72
CA ALA A 87 -3.55 24.17 -32.51
C ALA A 87 -2.59 23.20 -31.79
N ARG A 88 -1.49 23.69 -31.24
CA ARG A 88 -0.55 22.85 -30.46
C ARG A 88 -1.19 22.26 -29.20
N GLU A 89 -2.07 23.02 -28.55
CA GLU A 89 -2.78 22.52 -27.37
C GLU A 89 -3.78 21.42 -27.75
N ARG A 90 -4.51 21.57 -28.86
CA ARG A 90 -5.38 20.50 -29.38
C ARG A 90 -4.60 19.25 -29.77
N GLU A 91 -3.47 19.39 -30.48
CA GLU A 91 -2.62 18.25 -30.82
C GLU A 91 -2.08 17.53 -29.58
N ARG A 92 -1.76 18.27 -28.50
CA ARG A 92 -1.37 17.68 -27.21
C ARG A 92 -2.52 16.95 -26.54
N VAL A 93 -3.72 17.51 -26.56
CA VAL A 93 -4.92 16.88 -25.99
C VAL A 93 -5.26 15.60 -26.76
N ASP A 94 -5.27 15.63 -28.09
CA ASP A 94 -5.53 14.45 -28.93
C ASP A 94 -4.47 13.35 -28.72
N ALA A 95 -3.20 13.74 -28.53
CA ALA A 95 -2.13 12.79 -28.23
C ALA A 95 -2.25 12.18 -26.82
N LEU A 96 -2.77 12.95 -25.86
CA LEU A 96 -3.08 12.47 -24.51
C LEU A 96 -4.29 11.54 -24.52
N GLU A 97 -5.36 11.86 -25.26
CA GLU A 97 -6.53 11.00 -25.42
C GLU A 97 -6.14 9.66 -26.03
N ARG A 98 -5.38 9.64 -27.14
CA ARG A 98 -4.88 8.39 -27.74
C ARG A 98 -4.02 7.57 -26.78
N ARG A 99 -3.22 8.24 -25.93
CA ARG A 99 -2.43 7.56 -24.89
C ARG A 99 -3.32 6.97 -23.81
N VAL A 100 -4.35 7.69 -23.38
CA VAL A 100 -5.30 7.22 -22.37
C VAL A 100 -6.11 6.03 -22.91
N GLU A 101 -6.55 6.09 -24.17
CA GLU A 101 -7.22 4.98 -24.84
C GLU A 101 -6.32 3.75 -24.92
N GLY A 102 -5.07 3.89 -25.37
CA GLY A 102 -4.12 2.78 -25.41
C GLY A 102 -3.85 2.18 -24.03
N LEU A 103 -3.77 3.01 -22.99
CA LEU A 103 -3.57 2.56 -21.60
C LEU A 103 -4.82 1.87 -21.05
N ALA A 104 -6.02 2.32 -21.45
CA ALA A 104 -7.27 1.67 -21.10
C ALA A 104 -7.41 0.29 -21.78
N GLU A 105 -6.99 0.17 -23.03
CA GLU A 105 -6.92 -1.11 -23.75
C GLU A 105 -5.90 -2.07 -23.10
N GLU A 106 -4.70 -1.59 -22.78
CA GLU A 106 -3.69 -2.37 -22.04
C GLU A 106 -4.20 -2.83 -20.67
N MET A 107 -4.92 -1.97 -19.95
CA MET A 107 -5.55 -2.34 -18.68
C MET A 107 -6.63 -3.39 -18.87
N HIS A 108 -7.49 -3.27 -19.89
CA HIS A 108 -8.51 -4.28 -20.18
C HIS A 108 -7.88 -5.64 -20.53
N ALA A 109 -6.86 -5.64 -21.39
CA ALA A 109 -6.11 -6.85 -21.71
C ALA A 109 -5.47 -7.48 -20.47
N GLY A 110 -4.88 -6.67 -19.59
CA GLY A 110 -4.32 -7.14 -18.32
C GLY A 110 -5.37 -7.72 -17.38
N PHE A 111 -6.57 -7.13 -17.31
CA PHE A 111 -7.68 -7.69 -16.52
C PHE A 111 -8.18 -9.01 -17.08
N ASP A 112 -8.26 -9.15 -18.40
CA ASP A 112 -8.66 -10.41 -19.05
C ASP A 112 -7.63 -11.52 -18.80
N GLU A 113 -6.33 -11.22 -18.84
CA GLU A 113 -5.27 -12.16 -18.46
C GLU A 113 -5.38 -12.60 -16.99
N VAL A 114 -5.58 -11.64 -16.08
CA VAL A 114 -5.77 -11.95 -14.65
C VAL A 114 -7.01 -12.80 -14.45
N ARG A 115 -8.11 -12.49 -15.11
CA ARG A 115 -9.36 -13.25 -15.03
C ARG A 115 -9.16 -14.69 -15.53
N ALA A 116 -8.51 -14.86 -16.67
CA ALA A 116 -8.18 -16.18 -17.21
C ALA A 116 -7.28 -16.99 -16.26
N ALA A 117 -6.28 -16.34 -15.66
CA ALA A 117 -5.40 -16.99 -14.68
C ALA A 117 -6.14 -17.40 -13.39
N VAL A 118 -7.05 -16.56 -12.89
CA VAL A 118 -7.90 -16.88 -11.74
C VAL A 118 -8.84 -18.04 -12.06
N ASP A 119 -9.49 -18.03 -13.22
CA ASP A 119 -10.39 -19.12 -13.64
C ASP A 119 -9.64 -20.46 -13.80
N ALA A 120 -8.43 -20.43 -14.35
CA ALA A 120 -7.56 -21.60 -14.43
C ALA A 120 -7.14 -22.10 -13.04
N GLY A 121 -6.75 -21.19 -12.14
CA GLY A 121 -6.40 -21.53 -10.75
C GLY A 121 -7.57 -22.13 -9.97
N LEU A 122 -8.78 -21.59 -10.13
CA LEU A 122 -10.00 -22.12 -9.50
C LEU A 122 -10.35 -23.50 -10.04
N LYS A 123 -10.15 -23.77 -11.34
CA LYS A 123 -10.32 -25.12 -11.90
C LYS A 123 -9.33 -26.12 -11.29
N ALA A 124 -8.05 -25.77 -11.25
CA ALA A 124 -7.03 -26.63 -10.65
C ALA A 124 -7.34 -26.93 -9.17
N LEU A 125 -7.72 -25.91 -8.40
CA LEU A 125 -8.09 -26.09 -6.98
C LEU A 125 -9.31 -27.02 -6.82
N ARG A 126 -10.33 -26.89 -7.68
CA ARG A 126 -11.50 -27.78 -7.67
C ARG A 126 -11.11 -29.23 -8.00
N GLU A 127 -10.19 -29.43 -8.93
CA GLU A 127 -9.69 -30.76 -9.27
C GLU A 127 -8.91 -31.38 -8.12
N GLU A 128 -8.03 -30.62 -7.46
CA GLU A 128 -7.30 -31.05 -6.26
C GLU A 128 -8.27 -31.41 -5.12
N GLN A 129 -9.27 -30.57 -4.86
CA GLN A 129 -10.29 -30.86 -3.86
C GLN A 129 -11.12 -32.11 -4.20
N ALA A 130 -11.46 -32.32 -5.48
CA ALA A 130 -12.16 -33.51 -5.92
C ALA A 130 -11.31 -34.79 -5.77
N VAL A 131 -9.99 -34.70 -5.91
CA VAL A 131 -9.06 -35.81 -5.63
C VAL A 131 -8.98 -36.06 -4.12
N ALA A 132 -8.79 -35.02 -3.31
CA ALA A 132 -8.73 -35.14 -1.85
C ALA A 132 -10.02 -35.73 -1.27
N ALA A 133 -11.18 -35.27 -1.73
CA ALA A 133 -12.49 -35.80 -1.33
C ALA A 133 -12.61 -37.30 -1.66
N ARG A 134 -12.20 -37.72 -2.87
CA ARG A 134 -12.21 -39.15 -3.26
C ARG A 134 -11.31 -40.01 -2.38
N VAL A 135 -10.15 -39.49 -1.95
CA VAL A 135 -9.25 -40.20 -1.04
C VAL A 135 -9.87 -40.35 0.35
N LEU A 136 -10.52 -39.30 0.87
CA LEU A 136 -11.19 -39.34 2.16
C LEU A 136 -12.38 -40.30 2.16
N VAL A 137 -13.21 -40.28 1.11
CA VAL A 137 -14.33 -41.23 0.95
C VAL A 137 -13.80 -42.68 0.97
N ARG A 138 -12.75 -42.99 0.21
CA ARG A 138 -12.14 -44.33 0.23
C ARG A 138 -11.60 -44.73 1.60
N ARG A 139 -11.03 -43.79 2.37
CA ARG A 139 -10.59 -44.05 3.75
C ARG A 139 -11.77 -44.34 4.66
N LEU A 140 -12.86 -43.57 4.56
CA LEU A 140 -14.09 -43.81 5.32
C LEU A 140 -14.69 -45.17 4.98
N ASP A 141 -14.81 -45.51 3.69
CA ASP A 141 -15.30 -46.83 3.26
C ASP A 141 -14.44 -47.97 3.81
N GLY A 142 -13.11 -47.79 3.83
CA GLY A 142 -12.18 -48.75 4.41
C GLY A 142 -12.32 -48.91 5.93
N LEU A 143 -12.61 -47.82 6.64
CA LEU A 143 -12.89 -47.85 8.09
C LEU A 143 -14.24 -48.49 8.38
N GLU A 144 -15.29 -48.15 7.63
CA GLU A 144 -16.61 -48.78 7.74
C GLU A 144 -16.54 -50.28 7.47
N ALA A 145 -15.80 -50.69 6.43
CA ALA A 145 -15.58 -52.10 6.13
C ALA A 145 -14.87 -52.81 7.30
N ARG A 146 -13.82 -52.21 7.88
CA ARG A 146 -13.13 -52.76 9.07
C ARG A 146 -14.02 -52.83 10.29
N MET A 147 -14.91 -51.85 10.50
CA MET A 147 -15.88 -51.88 11.60
C MET A 147 -16.92 -52.98 11.40
N ARG A 148 -17.42 -53.18 10.17
CA ARG A 148 -18.33 -54.28 9.83
C ARG A 148 -17.66 -55.65 9.97
N SER A 149 -16.37 -55.75 9.65
CA SER A 149 -15.56 -56.97 9.81
C SER A 149 -15.09 -57.23 11.24
N GLY A 150 -14.91 -56.16 12.04
CA GLY A 150 -14.37 -56.20 13.41
C GLY A 150 -15.41 -56.43 14.50
N ALA A 151 -16.69 -56.59 14.15
CA ALA A 151 -17.76 -56.92 15.11
C ALA A 151 -17.67 -58.35 15.69
N ALA A 152 -16.63 -59.11 15.36
CA ALA A 152 -16.31 -60.41 15.96
C ALA A 152 -14.83 -60.44 16.34
N GLY A 153 -14.47 -59.90 17.52
CA GLY A 153 -13.07 -59.93 17.95
C GLY A 153 -12.78 -59.22 19.25
N THR A 154 -13.00 -59.94 20.35
CA THR A 154 -12.16 -59.97 21.56
C THR A 154 -11.92 -58.65 22.31
N SER A 155 -12.69 -58.50 23.38
CA SER A 155 -12.31 -57.73 24.56
C SER A 155 -11.08 -58.36 25.21
N GLU A 156 -9.97 -57.62 25.28
CA GLU A 156 -8.90 -57.86 26.24
C GLU A 156 -8.72 -56.60 27.12
N PRO A 157 -8.72 -56.73 28.46
CA PRO A 157 -8.47 -55.63 29.38
C PRO A 157 -6.98 -55.61 29.75
N GLY A 158 -6.29 -54.51 29.49
CA GLY A 158 -4.93 -54.34 30.01
C GLY A 158 -4.09 -53.34 29.24
N ALA A 159 -4.29 -52.06 29.50
CA ALA A 159 -3.23 -51.07 29.32
C ALA A 159 -3.45 -49.95 30.33
N GLU A 160 -2.34 -49.58 30.97
CA GLU A 160 -2.18 -48.53 31.98
C GLU A 160 -3.04 -47.31 31.71
N GLY A 161 -3.75 -46.87 32.75
CA GLY A 161 -4.76 -45.82 32.64
C GLY A 161 -4.17 -44.55 32.02
N PRO A 162 -4.82 -43.97 31.00
CA PRO A 162 -4.43 -42.65 30.51
C PRO A 162 -4.53 -41.68 31.69
N GLU A 163 -3.52 -40.84 31.86
CA GLU A 163 -3.58 -39.68 32.74
C GLU A 163 -4.95 -39.02 32.56
N ARG A 164 -5.73 -38.98 33.65
CA ARG A 164 -7.08 -38.38 33.60
C ARG A 164 -6.96 -37.02 32.94
N PRO A 165 -7.74 -36.72 31.89
CA PRO A 165 -7.67 -35.42 31.23
C PRO A 165 -7.85 -34.35 32.30
N ARG A 166 -6.83 -33.51 32.49
CA ARG A 166 -6.96 -32.34 33.36
C ARG A 166 -8.15 -31.56 32.85
N TYR A 167 -9.14 -31.34 33.72
CA TYR A 167 -10.34 -30.60 33.34
C TYR A 167 -9.93 -29.17 32.96
N VAL A 168 -9.98 -28.87 31.67
CA VAL A 168 -9.80 -27.52 31.15
C VAL A 168 -11.20 -26.90 31.07
N PRO A 169 -11.47 -25.78 31.78
CA PRO A 169 -12.75 -25.10 31.68
C PRO A 169 -13.06 -24.74 30.22
N PRO A 170 -14.29 -24.97 29.73
CA PRO A 170 -14.63 -24.64 28.36
C PRO A 170 -14.50 -23.12 28.12
N ARG A 171 -13.65 -22.74 27.16
CA ARG A 171 -13.49 -21.35 26.75
C ARG A 171 -14.69 -20.90 25.91
N MET A 172 -15.13 -19.67 26.13
CA MET A 172 -16.19 -19.05 25.33
C MET A 172 -15.80 -18.93 23.84
N PHE A 173 -14.51 -18.68 23.57
CA PHE A 173 -13.96 -18.55 22.22
C PHE A 173 -12.66 -19.35 22.08
N PRO A 174 -12.71 -20.63 21.67
CA PRO A 174 -11.51 -21.47 21.54
C PRO A 174 -10.57 -21.02 20.41
N GLN A 175 -11.05 -20.22 19.45
CA GLN A 175 -10.24 -19.69 18.35
C GLN A 175 -9.38 -18.49 18.78
N LEU A 176 -9.59 -17.94 19.98
CA LEU A 176 -8.95 -16.71 20.42
C LEU A 176 -7.65 -17.01 21.16
N VAL A 177 -6.52 -16.59 20.57
CA VAL A 177 -5.20 -16.74 21.15
C VAL A 177 -4.95 -15.62 22.14
N THR A 178 -4.46 -15.96 23.32
CA THR A 178 -4.10 -15.01 24.38
C THR A 178 -2.61 -14.69 24.34
N ARG A 179 -2.22 -13.52 24.84
CA ARG A 179 -0.80 -13.11 24.86
C ARG A 179 0.05 -13.93 25.82
N GLU A 180 -0.53 -14.36 26.92
CA GLU A 180 0.11 -15.15 27.97
C GLU A 180 -0.32 -16.61 27.84
N ALA A 181 0.56 -17.53 28.19
CA ALA A 181 0.22 -18.94 28.19
C ALA A 181 -0.70 -19.25 29.36
N GLU A 182 -1.81 -19.92 29.07
CA GLU A 182 -2.74 -20.41 30.09
C GLU A 182 -2.62 -21.93 30.22
N GLU A 183 -2.96 -22.45 31.40
CA GLU A 183 -2.92 -23.88 31.64
C GLU A 183 -3.98 -24.59 30.77
N GLY A 184 -3.59 -25.66 30.07
CA GLY A 184 -4.50 -26.45 29.23
C GLY A 184 -4.66 -25.95 27.79
N GLU A 185 -3.96 -24.91 27.36
CA GLU A 185 -4.00 -24.41 25.96
C GLU A 185 -3.60 -25.46 24.92
N GLU A 186 -2.69 -26.35 25.29
CA GLU A 186 -2.24 -27.47 24.45
C GLU A 186 -3.41 -28.34 23.98
N HIS A 187 -4.41 -28.52 24.84
CA HIS A 187 -5.60 -29.31 24.53
C HIS A 187 -6.60 -28.55 23.65
N VAL A 188 -6.56 -27.21 23.66
CA VAL A 188 -7.47 -26.35 22.88
C VAL A 188 -6.94 -26.16 21.46
N TYR A 189 -5.64 -25.94 21.32
CA TYR A 189 -5.02 -25.60 20.03
C TYR A 189 -4.40 -26.79 19.31
N GLY A 190 -4.15 -27.91 20.01
CA GLY A 190 -3.57 -29.12 19.44
C GLY A 190 -2.29 -28.82 18.67
N ASP A 191 -2.31 -29.12 17.37
CA ASP A 191 -1.16 -28.97 16.47
C ASP A 191 -0.67 -27.52 16.32
N ALA A 192 -1.50 -26.52 16.60
CA ALA A 192 -1.12 -25.11 16.52
C ALA A 192 -0.30 -24.62 17.74
N THR A 193 -0.28 -25.39 18.83
CA THR A 193 0.41 -25.02 20.08
C THR A 193 1.87 -24.60 19.90
N PRO A 194 2.75 -25.37 19.22
CA PRO A 194 4.15 -24.96 19.03
C PRO A 194 4.28 -23.63 18.28
N LEU A 195 3.42 -23.37 17.29
CA LEU A 195 3.41 -22.12 16.53
C LEU A 195 2.96 -20.93 17.39
N ILE A 196 2.00 -21.14 18.30
CA ILE A 196 1.55 -20.11 19.25
C ILE A 196 2.67 -19.74 20.22
N VAL A 197 3.40 -20.72 20.74
CA VAL A 197 4.57 -20.49 21.60
C VAL A 197 5.60 -19.66 20.87
N GLU A 198 5.95 -20.06 19.64
CA GLU A 198 6.91 -19.32 18.82
C GLU A 198 6.42 -17.90 18.50
N TRP A 199 5.13 -17.72 18.23
CA TRP A 199 4.54 -16.40 17.98
C TRP A 199 4.65 -15.49 19.20
N ARG A 200 4.39 -16.01 20.41
CA ARG A 200 4.55 -15.27 21.67
C ARG A 200 6.02 -14.88 21.90
N GLU A 201 6.96 -15.77 21.59
CA GLU A 201 8.40 -15.48 21.67
C GLU A 201 8.82 -14.42 20.66
N ALA A 202 8.37 -14.52 19.41
CA ALA A 202 8.62 -13.53 18.36
C ALA A 202 8.05 -12.15 18.73
N MET A 203 6.86 -12.11 19.33
CA MET A 203 6.25 -10.87 19.83
C MET A 203 7.09 -10.25 20.96
N LYS A 204 7.55 -11.05 21.94
CA LYS A 204 8.47 -10.59 23.00
C LYS A 204 9.79 -10.08 22.41
N ALA A 205 10.35 -10.78 21.42
CA ALA A 205 11.57 -10.40 20.74
C ALA A 205 11.41 -9.07 19.98
N LEU A 206 10.28 -8.87 19.29
CA LEU A 206 9.96 -7.63 18.60
C LEU A 206 9.87 -6.46 19.59
N LEU A 207 9.13 -6.63 20.70
CA LEU A 207 9.01 -5.60 21.74
C LEU A 207 10.36 -5.22 22.35
N ARG A 208 11.26 -6.19 22.56
CA ARG A 208 12.64 -5.93 23.02
C ARG A 208 13.47 -5.20 21.96
N ALA A 209 13.35 -5.63 20.70
CA ALA A 209 14.10 -5.06 19.59
C ALA A 209 13.64 -3.64 19.25
N ASP A 210 12.37 -3.29 19.44
CA ASP A 210 11.87 -1.97 19.08
C ASP A 210 12.40 -0.86 20.00
N ARG A 211 12.69 -1.20 21.26
CA ARG A 211 13.25 -0.25 22.24
C ARG A 211 14.68 0.18 21.93
N ASN A 212 15.57 -0.77 21.59
CA ASN A 212 17.03 -0.50 21.50
C ASN A 212 17.75 -1.35 20.43
N GLY A 213 17.02 -2.06 19.57
CA GLY A 213 17.59 -3.02 18.64
C GLY A 213 18.10 -2.39 17.34
N PRO A 214 19.18 -2.92 16.74
CA PRO A 214 19.60 -2.51 15.41
C PRO A 214 18.48 -2.78 14.40
N ALA A 215 18.31 -1.86 13.43
CA ALA A 215 17.19 -1.89 12.49
C ALA A 215 16.98 -3.25 11.79
N LEU A 216 18.06 -3.95 11.45
CA LEU A 216 17.98 -5.29 10.84
C LEU A 216 17.38 -6.36 11.76
N ARG A 217 17.67 -6.32 13.07
CA ARG A 217 17.06 -7.25 14.04
C ARG A 217 15.58 -6.97 14.21
N ARG A 218 15.17 -5.69 14.23
CA ARG A 218 13.75 -5.32 14.26
C ARG A 218 12.99 -5.82 13.04
N LEU A 219 13.56 -5.61 11.84
CA LEU A 219 12.97 -6.10 10.60
C LEU A 219 12.85 -7.63 10.61
N ALA A 220 13.92 -8.35 10.99
CA ALA A 220 13.88 -9.82 11.05
C ALA A 220 12.85 -10.35 12.06
N ALA A 221 12.75 -9.74 13.25
CA ALA A 221 11.75 -10.13 14.25
C ALA A 221 10.32 -9.88 13.76
N ARG A 222 10.08 -8.76 13.09
CA ARG A 222 8.77 -8.42 12.51
C ARG A 222 8.42 -9.34 11.33
N GLU A 223 9.39 -9.71 10.50
CA GLU A 223 9.21 -10.71 9.43
C GLU A 223 8.76 -12.04 10.01
N ARG A 224 9.48 -12.57 11.01
CA ARG A 224 9.14 -13.86 11.64
C ARG A 224 7.76 -13.83 12.29
N LEU A 225 7.42 -12.73 12.97
CA LEU A 225 6.11 -12.56 13.57
C LEU A 225 4.99 -12.66 12.53
N TRP A 226 5.09 -11.90 11.43
CA TRP A 226 4.07 -11.91 10.37
C TRP A 226 3.98 -13.23 9.61
N GLU A 227 5.10 -13.94 9.42
CA GLU A 227 5.07 -15.31 8.87
C GLU A 227 4.23 -16.25 9.75
N LEU A 228 4.43 -16.18 11.08
CA LEU A 228 3.65 -16.96 12.03
C LEU A 228 2.17 -16.52 12.04
N GLU A 229 1.87 -15.23 11.95
CA GLU A 229 0.49 -14.75 11.85
C GLU A 229 -0.23 -15.29 10.61
N VAL A 230 0.44 -15.36 9.45
CA VAL A 230 -0.16 -15.93 8.24
C VAL A 230 -0.53 -17.39 8.43
N VAL A 231 0.33 -18.20 9.07
CA VAL A 231 0.07 -19.63 9.31
C VAL A 231 -1.03 -19.81 10.37
N LEU A 232 -0.94 -19.11 11.51
CA LEU A 232 -1.91 -19.22 12.60
C LEU A 232 -3.32 -18.77 12.17
N VAL A 233 -3.42 -17.68 11.41
CA VAL A 233 -4.71 -17.13 10.97
C VAL A 233 -5.24 -17.87 9.74
N GLY A 234 -4.35 -18.18 8.79
CA GLY A 234 -4.72 -18.78 7.51
C GLY A 234 -5.00 -20.27 7.60
N GLU A 235 -4.09 -21.05 8.19
CA GLU A 235 -4.19 -22.52 8.22
C GLU A 235 -4.97 -23.01 9.44
N HIS A 236 -4.76 -22.39 10.60
CA HIS A 236 -5.42 -22.79 11.85
C HIS A 236 -6.67 -21.96 12.17
N GLY A 237 -6.98 -20.93 11.38
CA GLY A 237 -8.19 -20.12 11.58
C GLY A 237 -8.21 -19.35 12.90
N LEU A 238 -7.07 -19.16 13.56
CA LEU A 238 -6.98 -18.55 14.87
C LEU A 238 -7.12 -17.03 14.79
N THR A 239 -7.68 -16.44 15.84
CA THR A 239 -7.79 -14.99 16.00
C THR A 239 -6.74 -14.53 17.00
N LEU A 240 -5.89 -13.62 16.55
CA LEU A 240 -4.74 -13.15 17.32
C LEU A 240 -5.06 -11.82 18.05
N PRO A 241 -4.41 -11.54 19.20
CA PRO A 241 -4.49 -10.25 19.87
C PRO A 241 -4.10 -9.11 18.92
N PRO A 242 -4.74 -7.92 19.00
CA PRO A 242 -5.52 -7.41 20.13
C PRO A 242 -7.02 -7.71 20.08
N MET A 243 -7.49 -8.54 19.16
CA MET A 243 -8.92 -8.81 19.00
C MET A 243 -9.47 -9.58 20.20
N THR A 244 -10.68 -9.20 20.64
CA THR A 244 -11.40 -9.83 21.76
C THR A 244 -12.49 -10.80 21.32
N TYR A 245 -12.76 -10.87 20.01
CA TYR A 245 -13.77 -11.73 19.40
C TYR A 245 -13.19 -12.49 18.21
N PRO A 246 -13.70 -13.71 17.90
CA PRO A 246 -13.28 -14.46 16.72
C PRO A 246 -13.54 -13.70 15.43
N TRP A 247 -12.63 -13.80 14.47
CA TRP A 247 -12.84 -13.26 13.13
C TRP A 247 -13.83 -14.08 12.33
N THR A 248 -14.61 -13.39 11.50
CA THR A 248 -15.35 -13.97 10.38
C THR A 248 -14.40 -14.43 9.27
N ASP A 249 -14.84 -15.35 8.40
CA ASP A 249 -14.02 -15.85 7.28
C ASP A 249 -13.49 -14.72 6.40
N ARG A 250 -14.36 -13.77 6.04
CA ARG A 250 -13.99 -12.61 5.24
C ARG A 250 -12.92 -11.75 5.95
N GLN A 251 -13.02 -11.55 7.26
CA GLN A 251 -12.01 -10.81 8.02
C GLN A 251 -10.68 -11.55 8.04
N ARG A 252 -10.70 -12.88 8.18
CA ARG A 252 -9.48 -13.70 8.11
C ARG A 252 -8.80 -13.59 6.75
N GLU A 253 -9.55 -13.71 5.66
CA GLU A 253 -9.01 -13.58 4.30
C GLU A 253 -8.38 -12.22 4.05
N VAL A 254 -9.08 -11.14 4.40
CA VAL A 254 -8.57 -9.77 4.29
C VAL A 254 -7.31 -9.61 5.14
N ARG A 255 -7.32 -10.08 6.38
CA ARG A 255 -6.17 -9.98 7.27
C ARG A 255 -4.95 -10.74 6.75
N VAL A 256 -5.13 -11.96 6.27
CA VAL A 256 -4.05 -12.76 5.67
C VAL A 256 -3.50 -12.06 4.42
N TRP A 257 -4.36 -11.46 3.60
CA TRP A 257 -3.93 -10.68 2.45
C TRP A 257 -3.09 -9.46 2.85
N GLU A 258 -3.55 -8.67 3.83
CA GLU A 258 -2.82 -7.51 4.36
C GLU A 258 -1.44 -7.91 4.89
N ILE A 259 -1.37 -8.95 5.74
CA ILE A 259 -0.11 -9.41 6.33
C ILE A 259 0.86 -9.88 5.23
N ARG A 260 0.35 -10.57 4.19
CA ARG A 260 1.17 -11.01 3.05
C ARG A 260 1.74 -9.83 2.26
N GLU A 261 0.95 -8.78 2.06
CA GLU A 261 1.44 -7.58 1.38
C GLU A 261 2.53 -6.88 2.21
N ASP A 262 2.29 -6.74 3.52
CA ASP A 262 3.24 -6.15 4.45
C ASP A 262 4.56 -6.95 4.51
N LEU A 263 4.49 -8.29 4.50
CA LEU A 263 5.66 -9.16 4.39
C LEU A 263 6.50 -8.88 3.13
N ARG A 264 5.86 -8.67 1.97
CA ARG A 264 6.58 -8.33 0.73
C ARG A 264 7.29 -6.98 0.85
N ARG A 265 6.61 -5.98 1.41
CA ARG A 265 7.17 -4.64 1.65
C ARG A 265 8.36 -4.73 2.60
N LEU A 266 8.23 -5.43 3.71
CA LEU A 266 9.28 -5.58 4.72
C LEU A 266 10.50 -6.36 4.21
N ARG A 267 10.30 -7.43 3.44
CA ARG A 267 11.39 -8.13 2.75
C ARG A 267 12.16 -7.21 1.81
N SER A 268 11.45 -6.34 1.11
CA SER A 268 12.05 -5.34 0.22
C SER A 268 12.86 -4.30 0.98
N GLU A 269 12.34 -3.81 2.11
CA GLU A 269 13.06 -2.90 3.01
C GLU A 269 14.32 -3.54 3.58
N ARG A 270 14.23 -4.79 4.06
CA ARG A 270 15.38 -5.54 4.57
C ARG A 270 16.47 -5.68 3.51
N ARG A 271 16.11 -6.01 2.26
CA ARG A 271 17.04 -6.05 1.13
C ARG A 271 17.69 -4.69 0.88
N ARG A 272 16.93 -3.60 0.92
CA ARG A 272 17.45 -2.22 0.77
C ARG A 272 18.45 -1.87 1.87
N VAL A 273 18.14 -2.19 3.13
CA VAL A 273 19.05 -1.93 4.26
C VAL A 273 20.34 -2.75 4.15
N LEU A 274 20.24 -4.03 3.76
CA LEU A 274 21.42 -4.87 3.52
C LEU A 274 22.29 -4.33 2.39
N ARG A 275 21.69 -3.95 1.25
CA ARG A 275 22.42 -3.32 0.13
C ARG A 275 23.13 -2.04 0.56
N ARG A 276 22.44 -1.15 1.29
CA ARG A 276 23.06 0.09 1.83
C ARG A 276 24.21 -0.20 2.77
N ARG A 277 24.08 -1.20 3.66
CA ARG A 277 25.15 -1.61 4.57
C ARG A 277 26.35 -2.16 3.82
N TRP A 278 26.13 -2.96 2.77
CA TRP A 278 27.18 -3.51 1.94
C TRP A 278 27.92 -2.41 1.15
N LEU A 279 27.19 -1.49 0.54
CA LEU A 279 27.76 -0.32 -0.14
C LEU A 279 28.60 0.55 0.81
N ARG A 280 28.10 0.80 2.03
CA ARG A 280 28.88 1.51 3.06
C ARG A 280 30.15 0.77 3.42
N ARG A 281 30.10 -0.56 3.58
CA ARG A 281 31.30 -1.38 3.86
C ARG A 281 32.32 -1.30 2.74
N LEU A 282 31.90 -1.35 1.48
CA LEU A 282 32.80 -1.20 0.34
C LEU A 282 33.45 0.18 0.32
N LEU A 283 32.69 1.25 0.54
CA LEU A 283 33.22 2.61 0.61
C LEU A 283 34.23 2.77 1.75
N THR A 284 33.97 2.18 2.92
CA THR A 284 34.90 2.25 4.06
C THR A 284 36.14 1.39 3.89
N LEU A 285 36.07 0.26 3.17
CA LEU A 285 37.22 -0.62 2.90
C LEU A 285 38.06 -0.14 1.71
N GLY A 286 37.45 0.56 0.74
CA GLY A 286 38.17 1.19 -0.37
C GLY A 286 38.94 2.46 0.02
N PHE A 287 38.71 2.98 1.23
CA PHE A 287 39.36 4.19 1.75
C PHE A 287 40.54 3.91 2.70
N SER A 288 40.92 2.63 2.91
CA SER A 288 42.06 2.24 3.74
C SER A 288 43.25 1.69 2.92
N TRP A 289 43.37 2.14 1.67
CA TRP A 289 44.49 1.87 0.77
C TRP A 289 45.24 3.19 0.48
N GLU A 290 45.81 3.79 1.52
CA GLU A 290 46.83 4.86 1.52
C GLU A 290 47.47 4.91 2.92
#